data_AF-A0A2M8TGI3-F1
#
_entry.id   AF-A0A2M8TGI3-F1
#
_cell.length_a   1.000
_cell.length_b   1.000
_cell.length_c   1.000
_cell.angle_alpha   90.00
_cell.angle_beta   90.00
_cell.angle_gamma   90.00
#
_symmetry.space_group_name_H-M   'P 1'
#
loop_
_entity.id
_entity.type
_entity.pdbx_description
1 polymer ?
#
loop_
_entity_poly.entity_id
_entity_poly.type
_entity_poly.pdbx_seq_one_letter_code
_entity_poly.pdbx_strand_id
1 'polypeptide(L)'
;MKKYLISAVVVSMLIFSACGRQEEGYSKYGIKNVSKNDTITYSLKDNVNTDRLQKFIDNVSKGIKDRINLVRYTTEGDPIITQLYFNGKYIQIYIDNSKDKFGGANKNEILYNKIKGGKQLKDNLLKYLKDNNITN
;
A
#
# COMPACT_ATOMS: atom_id res chain seq x y z
N MET A 1 51.46 5.76 -46.61
CA MET A 1 50.76 6.94 -46.04
C MET A 1 49.28 6.60 -45.88
N LYS A 2 48.69 7.04 -44.76
CA LYS A 2 47.29 6.96 -44.32
C LYS A 2 46.75 5.59 -43.85
N LYS A 3 46.66 5.53 -42.51
CA LYS A 3 45.94 4.59 -41.65
C LYS A 3 44.50 5.09 -41.48
N TYR A 4 43.49 4.24 -41.67
CA TYR A 4 42.13 4.35 -41.12
C TYR A 4 41.58 2.90 -41.12
N LEU A 5 41.46 2.14 -40.02
CA LEU A 5 40.55 2.32 -38.86
C LEU A 5 39.18 2.79 -39.37
N ILE A 6 38.13 1.99 -39.35
CA ILE A 6 37.33 1.74 -38.13
C ILE A 6 36.48 0.48 -38.34
N SER A 7 36.60 -0.45 -37.39
CA SER A 7 35.67 -1.53 -37.09
C SER A 7 34.30 -0.94 -36.72
N ALA A 8 33.27 -1.21 -37.53
CA ALA A 8 31.91 -0.68 -37.33
C ALA A 8 30.88 -1.80 -37.09
N VAL A 9 31.19 -2.74 -36.19
CA VAL A 9 30.21 -3.76 -35.72
C VAL A 9 30.03 -3.71 -34.20
N VAL A 10 30.40 -2.60 -33.55
CA VAL A 10 30.09 -2.35 -32.13
C VAL A 10 28.97 -1.29 -32.04
N VAL A 11 27.81 -1.57 -32.63
CA VAL A 11 26.59 -0.76 -32.45
C VAL A 11 25.37 -1.66 -32.26
N SER A 12 25.50 -2.68 -31.40
CA SER A 12 24.36 -3.50 -30.98
C SER A 12 24.32 -3.76 -29.46
N MET A 13 25.08 -2.99 -28.68
CA MET A 13 25.15 -3.16 -27.22
C MET A 13 24.56 -1.98 -26.45
N LEU A 14 23.48 -1.39 -26.95
CA LEU A 14 22.68 -0.43 -26.20
C LEU A 14 21.23 -0.60 -26.62
N ILE A 15 20.31 -0.49 -25.67
CA ILE A 15 18.86 -0.57 -25.79
C ILE A 15 18.29 -2.00 -25.63
N PHE A 16 18.42 -2.58 -24.43
CA PHE A 16 17.25 -3.17 -23.79
C PHE A 16 17.21 -2.79 -22.31
N SER A 17 16.31 -1.86 -22.04
CA SER A 17 15.55 -1.75 -20.80
C SER A 17 16.36 -1.39 -19.55
N ALA A 18 16.82 -0.13 -19.51
CA ALA A 18 16.66 0.63 -18.28
C ALA A 18 15.16 0.67 -17.95
N CYS A 19 14.66 -0.37 -17.25
CA CYS A 19 13.45 -0.23 -16.46
C CYS A 19 13.80 0.85 -15.43
N GLY A 20 13.45 2.10 -15.74
CA GLY A 20 13.29 3.10 -14.72
C GLY A 20 12.39 2.46 -13.68
N ARG A 21 12.96 2.07 -12.54
CA ARG A 21 12.16 1.89 -11.35
C ARG A 21 11.55 3.26 -11.13
N GLN A 22 10.30 3.42 -11.52
CA GLN A 22 9.44 4.35 -10.83
C GLN A 22 9.45 3.84 -9.38
N GLU A 23 10.35 4.41 -8.58
CA GLU A 23 10.07 4.52 -7.16
C GLU A 23 8.79 5.33 -7.11
N GLU A 24 7.65 4.63 -7.03
CA GLU A 24 6.36 5.24 -6.77
C GLU A 24 6.55 6.12 -5.53
N GLY A 25 6.65 7.43 -5.74
CA GLY A 25 7.07 8.38 -4.74
C GLY A 25 6.11 8.35 -3.56
N TYR A 26 6.54 7.74 -2.46
CA TYR A 26 5.88 7.82 -1.16
C TYR A 26 6.15 9.22 -0.62
N SER A 27 5.18 10.12 -0.77
CA SER A 27 5.26 11.38 -0.06
C SER A 27 5.27 11.10 1.45
N LYS A 28 6.02 11.89 2.19
CA LYS A 28 6.17 11.85 3.65
C LYS A 28 4.82 11.93 4.41
N TYR A 29 3.70 12.21 3.74
CA TYR A 29 2.37 12.41 4.33
C TYR A 29 1.21 11.89 3.46
N GLY A 30 1.13 10.57 3.26
CA GLY A 30 -0.07 9.93 2.71
C GLY A 30 0.12 9.38 1.30
N ILE A 31 -0.31 8.14 1.10
CA ILE A 31 -0.17 7.39 -0.14
C ILE A 31 -1.26 7.89 -1.10
N LYS A 32 -0.99 9.00 -1.80
CA LYS A 32 -2.03 9.76 -2.50
C LYS A 32 -2.59 9.11 -3.78
N ASN A 33 -2.21 7.88 -4.12
CA ASN A 33 -2.68 7.20 -5.34
C ASN A 33 -2.94 5.72 -5.08
N VAL A 34 -4.20 5.37 -4.86
CA VAL A 34 -4.71 3.99 -4.84
C VAL A 34 -5.96 3.97 -5.70
N SER A 35 -6.05 3.03 -6.63
CA SER A 35 -7.18 2.93 -7.57
C SER A 35 -8.48 2.63 -6.83
N LYS A 36 -9.63 2.99 -7.42
CA LYS A 36 -10.95 2.56 -6.94
C LYS A 36 -11.03 1.03 -6.81
N ASN A 37 -10.36 0.29 -7.70
CA ASN A 37 -10.31 -1.18 -7.67
C ASN A 37 -9.49 -1.75 -6.49
N ASP A 38 -8.64 -0.93 -5.89
CA ASP A 38 -7.84 -1.27 -4.70
C ASP A 38 -8.45 -0.68 -3.42
N THR A 39 -9.64 -0.08 -3.53
CA THR A 39 -10.38 0.50 -2.42
C THR A 39 -11.48 -0.45 -1.99
N ILE A 40 -11.47 -0.75 -0.69
CA ILE A 40 -12.39 -1.65 -0.03
C ILE A 40 -13.19 -0.81 0.98
N THR A 41 -14.50 -0.79 0.83
CA THR A 41 -15.41 -0.06 1.73
C THR A 41 -16.08 -1.03 2.69
N TYR A 42 -16.11 -0.69 3.97
CA TYR A 42 -16.74 -1.49 5.03
C TYR A 42 -17.50 -0.63 6.03
N SER A 43 -18.44 -1.23 6.76
CA SER A 43 -19.24 -0.55 7.80
C SER A 43 -18.86 -1.09 9.18
N LEU A 44 -19.20 -0.38 10.25
CA LEU A 44 -19.00 -0.90 11.62
C LEU A 44 -19.86 -2.14 11.92
N LYS A 45 -20.89 -2.40 11.12
CA LYS A 45 -21.81 -3.53 11.27
C LYS A 45 -21.46 -4.71 10.37
N ASP A 46 -20.63 -4.48 9.34
CA ASP A 46 -20.29 -5.46 8.31
C ASP A 46 -18.78 -5.66 8.23
N ASN A 47 -18.34 -6.88 8.52
CA ASN A 47 -16.98 -7.30 8.24
C ASN A 47 -16.74 -7.33 6.74
N VAL A 48 -15.53 -6.98 6.31
CA VAL A 48 -15.17 -7.09 4.91
C VAL A 48 -14.15 -8.17 4.69
N ASN A 49 -14.62 -9.24 4.06
CA ASN A 49 -13.79 -10.26 3.43
C ASN A 49 -14.00 -10.22 1.92
N THR A 50 -13.43 -9.20 1.27
CA THR A 50 -13.44 -9.10 -0.20
C THR A 50 -12.27 -9.87 -0.79
N ASP A 51 -12.43 -10.36 -2.03
CA ASP A 51 -11.34 -10.97 -2.80
C ASP A 51 -10.10 -10.07 -2.86
N ARG A 52 -10.29 -8.75 -2.88
CA ARG A 52 -9.18 -7.79 -2.90
C ARG A 52 -8.37 -7.79 -1.61
N LEU A 53 -9.04 -7.91 -0.45
CA LEU A 53 -8.37 -8.01 0.85
C LEU A 53 -7.63 -9.34 0.96
N GLN A 54 -8.26 -10.44 0.56
CA GLN A 54 -7.61 -11.76 0.56
C GLN A 54 -6.37 -11.77 -0.35
N LYS A 55 -6.48 -11.19 -1.55
CA LYS A 55 -5.34 -11.04 -2.47
C LYS A 55 -4.21 -10.21 -1.86
N PHE A 56 -4.52 -9.15 -1.11
CA PHE A 56 -3.50 -8.37 -0.40
C PHE A 56 -2.79 -9.21 0.66
N ILE A 57 -3.53 -9.95 1.48
CA ILE A 57 -2.96 -10.84 2.50
C ILE A 57 -2.06 -11.91 1.85
N ASP A 58 -2.51 -12.48 0.73
CA ASP A 58 -1.75 -13.47 -0.02
C ASP A 58 -0.48 -12.87 -0.60
N ASN A 59 -0.54 -11.67 -1.19
CA ASN A 59 0.61 -10.95 -1.70
C ASN A 59 1.64 -10.67 -0.59
N VAL A 60 1.18 -10.22 0.58
CA VAL A 60 2.02 -10.04 1.77
C VAL A 60 2.72 -11.36 2.15
N SER A 61 1.98 -12.46 2.18
CA SER A 61 2.53 -13.78 2.53
C SER A 61 3.59 -14.28 1.54
N LYS A 62 3.48 -13.86 0.27
CA LYS A 62 4.39 -14.21 -0.82
C LYS A 62 5.55 -13.20 -0.98
N GLY A 63 5.60 -12.14 -0.17
CA GLY A 63 6.61 -11.08 -0.33
C GLY A 63 6.38 -10.17 -1.54
N ILE A 64 5.21 -10.24 -2.17
CA ILE A 64 4.85 -9.44 -3.35
C ILE A 64 4.36 -8.08 -2.88
N LYS A 65 4.98 -7.01 -3.37
CA LYS A 65 4.57 -5.63 -3.05
C LYS A 65 3.11 -5.40 -3.45
N ASP A 66 2.33 -4.80 -2.56
CA ASP A 66 0.92 -4.53 -2.80
C ASP A 66 0.44 -3.36 -1.93
N ARG A 67 -0.69 -2.75 -2.29
CA ARG A 67 -1.35 -1.68 -1.55
C ARG A 67 -2.87 -1.80 -1.62
N ILE A 68 -3.55 -1.44 -0.54
CA ILE A 68 -5.01 -1.30 -0.50
C ILE A 68 -5.42 -0.07 0.29
N ASN A 69 -6.58 0.47 -0.05
CA ASN A 69 -7.32 1.44 0.75
C ASN A 69 -8.48 0.73 1.44
N LEU A 70 -8.61 0.96 2.74
CA LEU A 70 -9.75 0.54 3.53
C LEU A 70 -10.51 1.81 3.93
N VAL A 71 -11.77 1.91 3.54
CA VAL A 71 -12.64 3.06 3.87
C VAL A 71 -13.75 2.55 4.77
N ARG A 72 -13.79 3.05 6.00
CA ARG A 72 -14.93 2.85 6.89
C ARG A 72 -15.69 4.14 7.09
N TYR A 73 -16.99 4.03 7.34
CA TYR A 73 -17.82 5.17 7.71
C TYR A 73 -18.13 5.13 9.21
N THR A 74 -18.09 6.30 9.86
CA THR A 74 -18.58 6.47 11.23
C THR A 74 -20.10 6.30 11.29
N THR A 75 -20.67 6.26 12.49
CA THR A 75 -22.14 6.22 12.68
C THR A 75 -22.82 7.43 12.04
N GLU A 76 -22.14 8.58 12.01
CA GLU A 76 -22.58 9.85 11.44
C GLU A 76 -22.38 9.92 9.92
N GLY A 77 -21.66 8.96 9.33
CA GLY A 77 -21.39 8.89 7.90
C GLY A 77 -20.10 9.56 7.44
N ASP A 78 -19.21 9.96 8.36
CA ASP A 78 -17.91 10.51 8.01
C ASP A 78 -16.92 9.40 7.63
N PRO A 79 -16.11 9.54 6.56
CA PRO A 79 -15.16 8.52 6.15
C PRO A 79 -13.88 8.56 6.99
N ILE A 80 -13.38 7.39 7.37
CA ILE A 80 -12.05 7.16 7.89
C ILE A 80 -11.31 6.27 6.88
N ILE A 81 -10.17 6.75 6.39
CA ILE A 81 -9.38 6.09 5.35
C ILE A 81 -8.12 5.49 5.99
N THR A 82 -7.95 4.18 5.84
CA THR A 82 -6.75 3.45 6.25
C THR A 82 -6.07 2.88 5.02
N GLN A 83 -4.83 3.28 4.76
CA GLN A 83 -4.04 2.78 3.64
C GLN A 83 -3.00 1.79 4.16
N LEU A 84 -2.98 0.60 3.59
CA LEU A 84 -1.99 -0.43 3.88
C LEU A 84 -1.09 -0.58 2.66
N TYR A 85 0.22 -0.40 2.84
CA TYR A 85 1.20 -0.59 1.79
C TYR A 85 2.30 -1.54 2.25
N PHE A 86 2.43 -2.64 1.54
CA PHE A 86 3.50 -3.60 1.74
C PHE A 86 4.61 -3.39 0.71
N ASN A 87 5.81 -3.07 1.18
CA ASN A 87 6.96 -2.80 0.32
C ASN A 87 7.87 -4.01 0.06
N GLY A 88 7.42 -5.22 0.41
CA GLY A 88 8.22 -6.45 0.36
C GLY A 88 8.98 -6.76 1.64
N LYS A 89 9.05 -5.82 2.60
CA LYS A 89 9.73 -6.02 3.90
C LYS A 89 8.83 -5.69 5.10
N TYR A 90 8.00 -4.68 5.02
CA TYR A 90 7.12 -4.27 6.11
C TYR A 90 5.86 -3.59 5.56
N ILE A 91 4.83 -3.51 6.38
CA ILE A 91 3.59 -2.81 6.03
C ILE A 91 3.61 -1.42 6.66
N GLN A 92 3.47 -0.40 5.83
CA GLN A 92 3.21 0.98 6.24
C GLN A 92 1.71 1.17 6.33
N ILE A 93 1.28 1.80 7.42
CA ILE A 93 -0.12 2.08 7.70
C ILE A 93 -0.27 3.58 7.81
N TYR A 94 -1.17 4.14 7.01
CA TYR A 94 -1.54 5.55 7.04
C TYR A 94 -3.02 5.65 7.32
N ILE A 95 -3.39 6.36 8.38
CA ILE A 95 -4.79 6.56 8.76
C ILE A 95 -5.09 8.05 8.64
N ASP A 96 -6.14 8.37 7.89
CA ASP A 96 -6.69 9.71 7.74
C ASP A 96 -8.13 9.71 8.27
N ASN A 97 -8.31 10.36 9.42
CA ASN A 97 -9.63 10.69 9.97
C ASN A 97 -9.84 12.22 10.01
N SER A 98 -9.18 12.97 9.12
CA SER A 98 -9.37 14.43 8.90
C SER A 98 -10.81 14.82 8.55
N LYS A 99 -11.66 13.84 8.24
CA LYS A 99 -13.07 14.03 7.92
C LYS A 99 -14.01 13.65 9.05
N ASP A 100 -13.52 12.99 10.09
CA ASP A 100 -14.32 12.59 11.25
C ASP A 100 -14.49 13.80 12.18
N LYS A 101 -15.61 14.52 12.04
CA LYS A 101 -15.84 15.78 12.78
C LYS A 101 -16.25 15.54 14.22
N PHE A 102 -16.89 14.40 14.47
CA PHE A 102 -17.52 14.06 15.74
C PHE A 102 -16.79 12.95 16.52
N GLY A 103 -15.72 12.40 15.94
CA GLY A 103 -14.80 11.50 16.61
C GLY A 103 -14.27 12.05 17.92
N GLY A 104 -13.87 11.15 18.82
CA GLY A 104 -13.35 11.48 20.16
C GLY A 104 -12.04 12.27 20.14
N ALA A 105 -11.19 12.07 21.15
CA ALA A 105 -9.97 12.87 21.34
C ALA A 105 -9.02 12.92 20.12
N ASN A 106 -9.03 11.88 19.28
CA ASN A 106 -8.12 11.73 18.13
C ASN A 106 -8.76 12.13 16.79
N LYS A 107 -9.82 12.96 16.79
CA LYS A 107 -10.43 13.45 15.55
C LYS A 107 -9.48 14.34 14.77
N ASN A 108 -9.65 14.33 13.45
CA ASN A 108 -8.88 15.13 12.51
C ASN A 108 -7.36 14.88 12.48
N GLU A 109 -6.93 13.67 12.84
CA GLU A 109 -5.54 13.27 12.86
C GLU A 109 -5.12 12.51 11.60
N ILE A 110 -3.82 12.61 11.33
CA ILE A 110 -3.14 11.74 10.38
C ILE A 110 -2.16 10.89 11.18
N LEU A 111 -2.37 9.58 11.18
CA LEU A 111 -1.55 8.64 11.95
C LEU A 111 -0.69 7.80 11.01
N TYR A 112 0.55 7.57 11.43
CA TYR A 112 1.50 6.71 10.72
C TYR A 112 1.96 5.57 11.64
N ASN A 113 1.74 4.34 11.17
CA ASN A 113 2.14 3.12 11.87
C ASN A 113 2.93 2.19 10.95
N LYS A 114 3.64 1.23 11.55
CA LYS A 114 4.43 0.24 10.82
C LYS A 114 4.34 -1.13 11.47
N ILE A 115 3.95 -2.13 10.67
CA ILE A 115 4.06 -3.53 11.06
C ILE A 115 5.41 -4.05 10.54
N LYS A 116 6.33 -4.34 11.47
CA LYS A 116 7.66 -4.86 11.11
C LYS A 116 7.55 -6.27 10.50
N GLY A 117 8.36 -6.52 9.48
CA GLY A 117 8.46 -7.83 8.85
C GLY A 117 9.34 -8.83 9.60
N GLY A 118 9.14 -10.09 9.24
CA GLY A 118 9.75 -11.30 9.80
C GLY A 118 8.83 -12.50 9.52
N LYS A 119 9.14 -13.68 10.09
CA LYS A 119 8.28 -14.88 9.96
C LYS A 119 6.81 -14.64 10.35
N GLN A 120 6.55 -13.67 11.22
CA GLN A 120 5.23 -13.36 11.78
C GLN A 120 4.50 -12.21 11.07
N LEU A 121 4.98 -11.72 9.91
CA LEU A 121 4.38 -10.56 9.25
C LEU A 121 2.89 -10.77 8.92
N LYS A 122 2.54 -11.96 8.43
CA LYS A 122 1.15 -12.33 8.13
C LYS A 122 0.30 -12.33 9.39
N ASP A 123 0.79 -12.93 10.48
CA ASP A 123 0.06 -13.01 11.75
C ASP A 123 -0.17 -11.62 12.35
N ASN A 124 0.84 -10.75 12.28
CA ASN A 124 0.72 -9.36 12.73
C ASN A 124 -0.27 -8.56 11.87
N LEU A 125 -0.30 -8.80 10.56
CA LEU A 125 -1.31 -8.20 9.67
C LEU A 125 -2.71 -8.69 10.06
N LEU A 126 -2.92 -10.01 10.21
CA LEU A 126 -4.21 -10.58 10.59
C LEU A 126 -4.68 -10.06 11.96
N LYS A 127 -3.77 -9.96 12.92
CA LYS A 127 -4.05 -9.36 14.23
C LYS A 127 -4.50 -7.91 14.09
N TYR A 128 -3.79 -7.10 13.30
CA TYR A 128 -4.19 -5.71 13.04
C TYR A 128 -5.58 -5.62 12.40
N LEU A 129 -5.88 -6.47 11.41
CA LEU A 129 -7.19 -6.47 10.74
C LEU A 129 -8.33 -6.83 11.72
N LYS A 130 -8.11 -7.80 12.61
CA LYS A 130 -9.07 -8.18 13.67
C LYS A 130 -9.24 -7.09 14.73
N ASP A 131 -8.13 -6.56 15.27
CA ASP A 131 -8.14 -5.52 16.31
C ASP A 131 -8.85 -4.23 15.85
N ASN A 132 -8.95 -4.01 14.53
CA ASN A 132 -9.62 -2.84 13.92
C ASN A 132 -10.98 -3.17 13.29
N ASN A 133 -11.56 -4.35 13.59
CA ASN A 133 -12.86 -4.82 13.08
C ASN A 133 -12.96 -4.76 11.54
N ILE A 134 -11.86 -5.05 10.83
CA ILE A 134 -11.86 -5.15 9.37
C ILE A 134 -12.30 -6.57 8.97
N THR A 135 -11.86 -7.58 9.74
CA THR A 135 -12.17 -9.00 9.56
C THR A 135 -12.57 -9.65 10.89
N ASN A 136 -13.35 -10.73 10.84
CA ASN A 136 -13.60 -11.62 11.99
C ASN A 136 -12.35 -12.40 12.44
#